data_AF-A0A0L7RGB4-F1
#
_entry.id   AF-A0A0L7RGB4-F1
#
_cell.length_a   1.000
_cell.length_b   1.000
_cell.length_c   1.000
_cell.angle_alpha   90.00
_cell.angle_beta   90.00
_cell.angle_gamma   90.00
#
_symmetry.space_group_name_H-M   'P 1'
#
loop_
_entity.id
_entity.type
_entity.pdbx_description
1 polymer ?
#
loop_
_entity_poly.entity_id
_entity_poly.type
_entity_poly.pdbx_seq_one_letter_code
_entity_poly.pdbx_strand_id
1 'polypeptide(L)' 'LYHDNAPVNVSLLVSEFLSKNNAVVMPQLSYSLDMAPSAFFLFPKIKRTTAEHHFATPL' A
#
# COMPACT_ATOMS: atom_id res chain seq x y z
N LEU A 1 9.34 2.81 6.10
CA LEU A 1 7.98 2.52 5.59
C LEU A 1 7.85 3.14 4.21
N TYR A 2 7.39 2.38 3.23
CA TYR A 2 7.20 2.84 1.86
C TYR A 2 5.73 2.63 1.48
N HIS A 3 4.98 3.72 1.42
CA HIS A 3 3.54 3.75 1.17
C HIS A 3 3.20 5.01 0.37
N ASP A 4 2.06 4.98 -0.33
CA ASP A 4 1.64 6.12 -1.16
C ASP A 4 1.25 7.36 -0.34
N ASN A 5 1.22 8.52 -0.99
CA ASN A 5 0.80 9.77 -0.34
C ASN A 5 -0.72 9.94 -0.30
N ALA A 6 -1.53 8.85 -0.28
CA ALA A 6 -2.98 9.00 -0.16
C ALA A 6 -3.34 9.78 1.11
N PRO A 7 -4.39 10.63 1.10
CA PRO A 7 -4.69 11.55 2.20
C PRO A 7 -4.79 10.88 3.58
N VAL A 8 -5.28 9.64 3.64
CA VAL A 8 -5.38 8.87 4.88
C VAL A 8 -4.00 8.51 5.45
N ASN A 9 -3.04 8.18 4.59
CA ASN A 9 -1.71 7.71 4.96
C ASN A 9 -0.75 8.85 5.36
N VAL A 10 -1.06 10.08 4.96
CA VAL A 10 -0.33 11.30 5.32
C VAL A 10 -1.10 12.17 6.32
N SER A 11 -2.20 11.65 6.86
CA SER A 11 -2.98 12.35 7.90
C SER A 11 -2.14 12.58 9.16
N LEU A 12 -2.53 13.59 9.95
CA LEU A 12 -1.83 13.93 11.19
C LEU A 12 -1.78 12.74 12.15
N LEU A 13 -2.89 12.03 12.32
CA LEU A 13 -2.98 10.87 13.23
C LEU A 13 -1.99 9.77 12.84
N VAL A 14 -1.91 9.44 11.54
CA VAL A 14 -0.97 8.44 11.03
C VAL A 14 0.47 8.92 11.18
N SER A 15 0.74 10.19 10.86
CA SER A 15 2.09 10.78 10.99
C SER A 15 2.57 10.79 12.45
N GLU A 16 1.70 11.15 13.39
CA GLU A 16 2.00 11.09 14.83
C GLU A 16 2.24 9.67 15.31
N PHE A 17 1.42 8.71 14.87
CA PHE A 17 1.61 7.30 15.19
C PHE A 17 2.98 6.81 14.69
N LEU A 18 3.34 7.12 13.44
CA LEU A 18 4.63 6.71 12.87
C LEU A 18 5.81 7.36 13.59
N SER A 19 5.69 8.65 13.93
CA SER A 19 6.70 9.38 14.71
C SER A 19 6.90 8.75 16.10
N LYS A 20 5.83 8.47 16.84
CA LYS A 20 5.88 7.79 18.16
C LYS A 20 6.55 6.42 18.11
N ASN A 21 6.44 5.73 16.98
CA ASN A 21 7.03 4.40 16.78
C ASN A 21 8.42 4.45 16.10
N ASN A 22 9.03 5.63 15.95
CA ASN A 22 10.33 5.82 15.27
C ASN A 22 10.37 5.24 13.85
N ALA A 23 9.22 5.21 13.16
CA ALA A 23 9.13 4.70 11.81
C ALA A 23 9.57 5.79 10.80
N VAL A 24 10.70 5.57 10.15
CA VAL A 24 11.15 6.43 9.05
C VAL A 24 10.27 6.18 7.82
N VAL A 25 9.60 7.22 7.33
CA VAL A 25 8.82 7.18 6.08
C VAL A 25 9.73 7.60 4.93
N MET A 26 9.77 6.78 3.88
CA MET A 26 10.51 7.12 2.66
C MET A 26 9.60 7.98 1.76
N PRO A 27 10.04 9.18 1.34
CA PRO A 27 9.22 10.06 0.52
C PRO A 27 8.91 9.42 -0.83
N GLN A 28 7.62 9.39 -1.21
CA GLN A 28 7.16 8.92 -2.51
C GLN A 28 6.71 10.11 -3.37
N LEU A 29 7.01 10.10 -4.67
CA LEU A 29 6.47 11.10 -5.61
C LEU A 29 4.98 10.84 -5.84
N SER A 30 4.20 11.93 -5.87
CA SER A 30 2.78 11.86 -6.22
C SER A 30 2.61 11.20 -7.59
N TYR A 31 1.83 10.12 -7.64
CA TYR A 31 1.47 9.34 -8.84
C TYR A 31 2.55 8.45 -9.47
N SER A 32 3.52 7.92 -8.70
CA SER A 32 4.36 6.84 -9.22
C SER A 32 3.90 5.46 -8.75
N LEU A 33 2.99 4.86 -9.52
CA LEU A 33 2.61 3.45 -9.35
C LEU A 33 3.80 2.53 -9.67
N ASP A 34 4.66 2.96 -10.59
CA ASP A 34 5.83 2.21 -11.07
C ASP A 34 6.95 2.09 -10.02
N MET A 35 6.96 2.97 -9.02
CA MET A 35 7.96 2.92 -7.94
C MET A 35 7.54 2.04 -6.77
N ALA A 36 6.27 1.58 -6.71
CA ALA A 36 5.79 0.82 -5.57
C ALA A 36 5.90 -0.69 -5.77
N PRO A 37 6.74 -1.42 -4.99
CA PRO A 37 6.89 -2.86 -5.12
C PRO A 37 5.57 -3.62 -4.98
N SER A 38 4.65 -3.10 -4.15
CA SER A 38 3.29 -3.63 -4.04
C SER A 38 2.55 -3.57 -5.38
N ALA A 39 2.65 -2.45 -6.09
CA ALA A 39 1.89 -2.20 -7.32
C ALA A 39 2.47 -2.87 -8.56
N PHE A 40 3.79 -2.83 -8.78
CA PHE A 40 4.40 -3.40 -9.99
C PHE A 40 4.82 -4.88 -9.85
N PHE A 41 5.03 -5.38 -8.62
CA PHE A 41 5.50 -6.75 -8.41
C PHE A 41 4.47 -7.63 -7.71
N LEU A 42 3.90 -7.18 -6.59
CA LEU A 42 3.02 -8.01 -5.78
C LEU A 42 1.62 -8.14 -6.39
N PHE A 43 0.93 -7.04 -6.71
CA PHE A 43 -0.43 -7.09 -7.23
C PHE A 43 -0.57 -7.81 -8.57
N PRO A 44 0.36 -7.73 -9.53
CA PRO A 44 0.28 -8.53 -10.75
C PRO A 44 0.32 -10.04 -10.46
N LYS A 45 1.14 -10.46 -9.49
CA LYS A 45 1.21 -11.87 -9.07
C LYS A 45 -0.08 -12.33 -8.40
N ILE A 46 -0.60 -11.52 -7.47
CA ILE A 46 -1.88 -11.81 -6.80
C ILE A 46 -3.02 -11.84 -7.81
N LYS A 47 -3.12 -10.85 -8.71
CA LYS A 47 -4.14 -10.81 -9.76
C LYS A 47 -4.14 -12.08 -10.60
N ARG A 48 -2.97 -12.60 -10.97
CA ARG A 48 -2.87 -13.87 -11.71
C ARG A 48 -3.42 -15.05 -10.90
N THR A 49 -3.12 -15.13 -9.61
CA THR A 49 -3.63 -16.23 -8.77
C THR A 49 -5.12 -16.10 -8.50
N THR A 50 -5.60 -14.87 -8.27
CA THR A 50 -7.00 -14.58 -7.91
C THR A 50 -7.92 -14.66 -9.13
N ALA A 51 -7.43 -14.37 -10.35
CA ALA A 51 -8.22 -14.46 -11.57
C ALA A 51 -8.78 -15.87 -11.83
N GLU A 52 -8.07 -16.90 -11.38
CA GLU A 52 -8.48 -18.32 -11.53
C GLU A 52 -9.31 -18.82 -10.34
N HIS A 53 -9.54 -18.02 -9.30
CA HIS A 53 -10.22 -18.43 -8.07
C HIS A 53 -11.55 -17.70 -7.89
N HIS A 54 -12.64 -18.47 -7.74
CA HIS A 54 -13.94 -17.94 -7.33
C HIS A 54 -14.07 -17.98 -5.81
N PHE A 55 -14.14 -16.81 -5.19
CA PHE A 55 -14.39 -16.69 -3.75
C PHE A 55 -15.89 -16.71 -3.50
N ALA A 56 -16.41 -17.81 -2.95
CA ALA A 56 -17.77 -17.86 -2.45
C ALA A 56 -17.80 -17.31 -1.03
N THR A 57 -18.61 -16.29 -0.79
CA THR A 57 -18.91 -15.80 0.56
C THR A 57 -20.08 -16.62 1.11
N PRO A 58 -19.93 -17.37 2.21
CA PRO A 58 -21.07 -17.99 2.88
C PRO A 58 -21.98 -16.88 3.43
N LEU A 59 -23.29 -17.03 3.20
CA LEU A 59 -24.35 -16.13 3.66
C LEU A 59 -24.65 -16.34 5.16
#